data_AF-A0A3D1M8R8-F1
#
_entry.id   AF-A0A3D1M8R8-F1
#
_cell.length_a   1.000
_cell.length_b   1.000
_cell.length_c   1.000
_cell.angle_alpha   90.00
_cell.angle_beta   90.00
_cell.angle_gamma   90.00
#
_symmetry.space_group_name_H-M   'P 1'
#
loop_
_entity.id
_entity.type
_entity.pdbx_description
1 polymer ?
#
loop_
_entity_poly.entity_id
_entity_poly.type
_entity_poly.pdbx_seq_one_letter_code
_entity_poly.pdbx_strand_id
1 'polypeptide(L)'
;MFIISLVLIAGMGTFIGLKVHKMQNTQDQLNAQAQAEAQQEAVVTSTPTPTPTEAVTSASIVTETPTPTPTETPTPTPEAVAAGISIRGDSFDMDDADQSIGYPAKLQDILKNNGYDYKVEDNTWNMSGSLSQMALAGVSNEDIQNFISGHADKIAALGVEGSATETTVRDDVDQYKKDRDDLNYIPVICIGYYGGWGYDVSELVEQEKKILATYTNQDKYIICGFYPDSSVVSINTDDYDNAQISAFGDHYINLSLHIDEAAYSEAGHEQMAQAIYQKLSDLGYLDANATAPAESASDTAQGTEEQADAENTDATAA
;
A
#
# COMPACT_ATOMS: atom_id res chain seq x y z
N MET A 1 37.25 11.03 -9.52
CA MET A 1 35.79 11.14 -9.33
C MET A 1 35.10 9.81 -8.99
N PHE A 2 35.61 8.64 -9.41
CA PHE A 2 34.99 7.34 -9.11
C PHE A 2 35.13 6.81 -7.66
N ILE A 3 36.11 7.27 -6.88
CA ILE A 3 36.34 6.77 -5.50
C ILE A 3 35.39 7.43 -4.47
N ILE A 4 34.83 8.60 -4.78
CA ILE A 4 33.92 9.32 -3.87
C ILE A 4 32.51 8.70 -3.88
N SER A 5 32.03 8.19 -5.02
CA SER A 5 30.72 7.50 -5.10
C SER A 5 30.68 6.18 -4.33
N LEU A 6 31.75 5.37 -4.36
CA LEU A 6 31.78 4.08 -3.63
C LEU A 6 31.76 4.23 -2.11
N VAL A 7 32.34 5.32 -1.57
CA VAL A 7 32.32 5.60 -0.12
C VAL A 7 30.96 6.12 0.34
N LEU A 8 30.22 6.85 -0.52
CA LEU A 8 28.86 7.30 -0.23
C LEU A 8 27.86 6.13 -0.27
N ILE A 9 27.98 5.21 -1.24
CA ILE A 9 27.10 4.03 -1.36
C ILE A 9 27.31 3.06 -0.17
N ALA A 10 28.56 2.80 0.22
CA ALA A 10 28.85 1.98 1.40
C ALA A 10 28.36 2.65 2.70
N GLY A 11 28.43 3.98 2.79
CA GLY A 11 27.93 4.75 3.93
C GLY A 11 26.41 4.66 4.08
N MET A 12 25.67 4.75 2.97
CA MET A 12 24.20 4.72 2.97
C MET A 12 23.66 3.32 3.31
N GLY A 13 24.21 2.26 2.70
CA GLY A 13 23.83 0.88 3.02
C GLY A 13 24.16 0.48 4.47
N THR A 14 25.28 0.94 5.02
CA THR A 14 25.64 0.68 6.43
C THR A 14 24.75 1.45 7.41
N PHE A 15 24.40 2.70 7.08
CA PHE A 15 23.51 3.52 7.90
C PHE A 15 22.08 2.98 7.92
N ILE A 16 21.57 2.54 6.77
CA ILE A 16 20.24 1.91 6.63
C ILE A 16 20.21 0.58 7.40
N GLY A 17 21.20 -0.30 7.21
CA GLY A 17 21.27 -1.57 7.94
C GLY A 17 21.32 -1.41 9.47
N LEU A 18 22.04 -0.40 9.97
CA LEU A 18 22.05 -0.06 11.40
C LEU A 18 20.71 0.47 11.90
N LYS A 19 19.99 1.27 11.10
CA LYS A 19 18.68 1.82 11.48
C LYS A 19 17.61 0.73 11.48
N VAL A 20 17.60 -0.15 10.46
CA VAL A 20 16.74 -1.34 10.38
C VAL A 20 16.97 -2.25 11.59
N HIS A 21 18.23 -2.59 11.90
CA HIS A 21 18.55 -3.43 13.05
C HIS A 21 18.12 -2.81 14.39
N LYS A 22 18.27 -1.49 14.54
CA LYS A 22 17.78 -0.77 15.74
C LYS A 22 16.26 -0.81 15.85
N MET A 23 15.52 -0.55 14.77
CA MET A 23 14.05 -0.64 14.78
C MET A 23 13.58 -2.06 15.07
N GLN A 24 14.23 -3.07 14.49
CA GLN A 24 13.91 -4.48 14.75
C GLN A 24 14.16 -4.86 16.22
N ASN A 25 15.28 -4.43 16.81
CA ASN A 25 15.53 -4.62 18.24
C ASN A 25 14.51 -3.90 19.13
N THR A 26 14.11 -2.67 18.78
CA THR A 26 13.04 -1.94 19.47
C THR A 26 11.72 -2.70 19.38
N GLN A 27 11.39 -3.26 18.21
CA GLN A 27 10.19 -4.07 18.04
C GLN A 27 10.25 -5.38 18.82
N ASP A 28 11.36 -6.11 18.78
CA ASP A 28 11.50 -7.36 19.53
C ASP A 28 11.25 -7.13 21.03
N GLN A 29 11.66 -5.96 21.54
CA GLN A 29 11.36 -5.53 22.91
C GLN A 29 9.88 -5.18 23.11
N LEU A 30 9.23 -4.50 22.15
CA LEU A 30 7.77 -4.25 22.18
C LEU A 30 6.97 -5.55 22.17
N ASN A 31 7.29 -6.47 21.26
CA ASN A 31 6.62 -7.76 21.13
C ASN A 31 6.81 -8.61 22.39
N ALA A 32 8.02 -8.62 22.96
CA ALA A 32 8.29 -9.30 24.23
C ALA A 32 7.49 -8.69 25.39
N GLN A 33 7.34 -7.36 25.44
CA GLN A 33 6.52 -6.69 26.46
C GLN A 33 5.03 -7.00 26.26
N ALA A 34 4.50 -6.89 25.05
CA ALA A 34 3.10 -7.21 24.75
C ALA A 34 2.76 -8.67 25.08
N GLN A 35 3.67 -9.61 24.79
CA GLN A 35 3.53 -11.00 25.21
C GLN A 35 3.58 -11.17 26.74
N ALA A 36 4.44 -10.41 27.43
CA ALA A 36 4.50 -10.43 28.89
C ALA A 36 3.24 -9.85 29.54
N GLU A 37 2.69 -8.77 28.99
CA GLU A 37 1.44 -8.15 29.43
C GLU A 37 0.23 -9.06 29.17
N ALA A 38 0.14 -9.67 27.97
CA ALA A 38 -0.88 -10.65 27.65
C ALA A 38 -0.82 -11.90 28.56
N GLN A 39 0.39 -12.36 28.91
CA GLN A 39 0.58 -13.43 29.89
C GLN A 39 0.19 -12.99 31.30
N GLN A 40 0.44 -11.73 31.67
CA GLN A 40 0.05 -11.18 32.97
C GLN A 40 -1.47 -11.03 33.08
N GLU A 41 -2.16 -10.62 32.00
CA GLU A 41 -3.61 -10.51 31.93
C GLU A 41 -4.31 -11.89 31.90
N ALA A 42 -3.71 -12.88 31.24
CA ALA A 42 -4.16 -14.28 31.28
C ALA A 42 -4.04 -14.90 32.69
N VAL A 43 -3.06 -14.48 33.49
CA VAL A 43 -2.92 -14.92 34.89
C VAL A 43 -4.02 -14.32 35.77
N VAL A 44 -4.42 -13.06 35.56
CA VAL A 44 -5.47 -12.38 36.35
C VAL A 44 -6.87 -12.95 36.06
N THR A 45 -7.12 -13.41 34.83
CA THR A 45 -8.40 -14.00 34.40
C THR A 45 -8.58 -15.48 34.79
N SER A 46 -7.56 -16.16 35.32
CA SER A 46 -7.60 -17.57 35.71
C SER A 46 -8.17 -17.86 37.12
N THR A 47 -8.74 -16.87 37.81
CA THR A 47 -9.36 -17.09 39.13
C THR A 47 -10.65 -17.91 38.98
N PRO A 48 -10.76 -19.14 39.54
CA PRO A 48 -11.96 -19.94 39.39
C PRO A 48 -13.14 -19.27 40.10
N THR A 49 -14.18 -18.93 39.34
CA THR A 49 -15.45 -18.48 39.90
C THR A 49 -16.08 -19.62 40.72
N PRO A 50 -16.46 -19.41 42.00
CA PRO A 50 -17.16 -20.45 42.74
C PRO A 50 -18.56 -20.65 42.16
N THR A 51 -18.88 -21.90 41.87
CA THR A 51 -20.21 -22.38 41.47
C THR A 51 -21.27 -21.98 42.50
N PRO A 52 -22.36 -21.28 42.12
CA PRO A 52 -23.57 -21.24 42.91
C PRO A 52 -24.53 -22.38 42.49
N THR A 53 -24.86 -23.20 43.48
CA THR A 53 -25.90 -24.24 43.49
C THR A 53 -27.30 -23.69 43.13
N GLU A 54 -28.08 -24.52 42.44
CA GLU A 54 -29.41 -24.26 41.88
C GLU A 54 -30.50 -23.83 42.88
N ALA A 55 -31.46 -23.06 42.33
CA ALA A 55 -32.92 -23.26 42.38
C ALA A 55 -33.70 -22.00 42.79
N VAL A 56 -34.47 -21.41 41.85
CA VAL A 56 -35.94 -21.21 41.97
C VAL A 56 -36.56 -21.05 40.58
N THR A 57 -37.65 -21.79 40.37
CA THR A 57 -38.67 -21.69 39.32
C THR A 57 -39.36 -20.31 39.31
N SER A 58 -39.62 -19.70 38.14
CA SER A 58 -40.90 -19.03 37.80
C SER A 58 -40.91 -18.35 36.41
N ALA A 59 -42.01 -18.64 35.70
CA ALA A 59 -42.74 -17.85 34.70
C ALA A 59 -42.00 -17.26 33.48
N SER A 60 -42.19 -17.94 32.34
CA SER A 60 -41.97 -17.42 30.99
C SER A 60 -42.86 -16.21 30.70
N ILE A 61 -42.25 -15.11 30.26
CA ILE A 61 -42.92 -14.01 29.57
C ILE A 61 -42.37 -14.02 28.14
N VAL A 62 -43.25 -14.29 27.18
CA VAL A 62 -42.91 -14.26 25.75
C VAL A 62 -42.97 -12.80 25.32
N THR A 63 -41.83 -12.19 25.05
CA THR A 63 -41.74 -10.87 24.43
C THR A 63 -41.65 -11.09 22.93
N GLU A 64 -42.66 -10.65 22.18
CA GLU A 64 -42.66 -10.76 20.72
C GLU A 64 -41.53 -9.89 20.13
N THR A 65 -40.63 -10.54 19.39
CA THR A 65 -39.62 -9.86 18.58
C THR A 65 -40.31 -9.25 17.36
N PRO A 66 -40.19 -7.94 17.09
CA PRO A 66 -40.77 -7.37 15.89
C PRO A 66 -40.09 -7.96 14.65
N THR A 67 -40.91 -8.43 13.71
CA THR A 67 -40.48 -8.87 12.37
C THR A 67 -39.71 -7.74 11.68
N PRO A 68 -38.48 -7.97 11.17
CA PRO A 68 -37.77 -6.95 10.41
C PRO A 68 -38.54 -6.64 9.13
N THR A 69 -38.84 -5.35 8.91
CA THR A 69 -39.33 -4.83 7.64
C THR A 69 -38.27 -5.12 6.56
N PRO A 70 -38.63 -5.67 5.39
CA PRO A 70 -37.68 -5.88 4.31
C PRO A 70 -37.08 -4.53 3.88
N THR A 71 -35.79 -4.35 4.10
CA THR A 71 -35.00 -3.26 3.51
C THR A 71 -35.01 -3.45 2.01
N GLU A 72 -35.43 -2.44 1.25
CA GLU A 72 -35.36 -2.47 -0.20
C GLU A 72 -33.91 -2.74 -0.63
N THR A 73 -33.72 -3.77 -1.45
CA THR A 73 -32.43 -4.08 -2.07
C THR A 73 -32.04 -2.88 -2.93
N PRO A 74 -30.91 -2.19 -2.65
CA PRO A 74 -30.48 -1.09 -3.50
C PRO A 74 -30.35 -1.60 -4.93
N THR A 75 -30.92 -0.84 -5.87
CA THR A 75 -30.71 -1.10 -7.30
C THR A 75 -29.21 -1.03 -7.57
N PRO A 76 -28.60 -2.04 -8.22
CA PRO A 76 -27.17 -2.01 -8.49
C PRO A 76 -26.86 -0.78 -9.34
N THR A 77 -26.06 0.13 -8.78
CA THR A 77 -25.42 1.20 -9.55
C THR A 77 -24.59 0.52 -10.65
N PRO A 78 -24.66 0.96 -11.92
CA PRO A 78 -23.80 0.43 -12.97
C PRO A 78 -22.35 0.51 -12.49
N GLU A 79 -21.69 -0.64 -12.43
CA GLU A 79 -20.31 -0.76 -11.98
C GLU A 79 -19.43 0.06 -12.94
N ALA A 80 -18.79 1.10 -12.43
CA ALA A 80 -17.91 1.93 -13.23
C ALA A 80 -16.72 1.07 -13.68
N VAL A 81 -16.46 1.03 -14.98
CA VAL A 81 -15.29 0.35 -15.53
C VAL A 81 -14.05 1.13 -15.09
N ALA A 82 -13.10 0.44 -14.48
CA ALA A 82 -11.85 1.07 -14.05
C ALA A 82 -11.06 1.57 -15.27
N ALA A 83 -10.47 2.76 -15.16
CA ALA A 83 -9.74 3.38 -16.26
C ALA A 83 -8.29 2.88 -16.42
N GLY A 84 -7.81 2.10 -15.47
CA GLY A 84 -6.42 1.67 -15.39
C GLY A 84 -6.14 0.84 -14.15
N ILE A 85 -4.86 0.58 -13.92
CA ILE A 85 -4.33 -0.13 -12.74
C ILE A 85 -3.28 0.77 -12.10
N SER A 86 -3.37 0.98 -10.79
CA SER A 86 -2.43 1.83 -10.03
C SER A 86 -1.58 0.94 -9.14
N ILE A 87 -0.27 0.87 -9.41
CA ILE A 87 0.66 0.07 -8.62
C ILE A 87 1.30 0.96 -7.56
N ARG A 88 1.21 0.56 -6.29
CA ARG A 88 1.82 1.27 -5.15
C ARG A 88 2.67 0.34 -4.32
N GLY A 89 3.64 0.89 -3.60
CA GLY A 89 4.55 0.13 -2.75
C GLY A 89 6.01 0.31 -3.11
N ASP A 90 6.82 -0.69 -2.79
CA ASP A 90 8.22 -0.71 -3.21
C ASP A 90 8.31 -0.98 -4.71
N SER A 91 9.30 -0.37 -5.37
CA SER A 91 9.60 -0.67 -6.77
C SER A 91 10.41 -1.96 -6.90
N PHE A 92 11.05 -2.41 -5.80
CA PHE A 92 12.01 -3.52 -5.74
C PHE A 92 13.24 -3.31 -6.63
N ASP A 93 13.46 -2.09 -7.11
CA ASP A 93 14.61 -1.75 -7.92
C ASP A 93 15.84 -1.48 -7.05
N MET A 94 17.01 -1.82 -7.59
CA MET A 94 18.26 -1.27 -7.05
C MET A 94 18.40 0.18 -7.53
N ASP A 95 18.97 1.07 -6.70
CA ASP A 95 19.16 2.49 -7.04
C ASP A 95 19.71 2.67 -8.48
N ASP A 96 19.07 3.53 -9.27
CA ASP A 96 19.31 3.80 -10.71
C ASP A 96 18.86 2.70 -11.71
N ALA A 97 18.03 1.72 -11.32
CA ALA A 97 17.45 0.79 -12.28
C ALA A 97 16.47 1.48 -13.24
N ASP A 98 16.42 0.96 -14.46
CA ASP A 98 15.52 1.43 -15.51
C ASP A 98 14.08 1.01 -15.17
N GLN A 99 13.18 1.97 -14.89
CA GLN A 99 11.78 1.65 -14.57
C GLN A 99 11.07 0.85 -15.67
N SER A 100 11.59 0.85 -16.92
CA SER A 100 11.05 0.01 -17.99
C SER A 100 11.27 -1.49 -17.78
N ILE A 101 12.12 -1.90 -16.85
CA ILE A 101 12.33 -3.31 -16.49
C ILE A 101 11.61 -3.75 -15.21
N GLY A 102 11.01 -2.81 -14.47
CA GLY A 102 10.26 -3.09 -13.24
C GLY A 102 8.95 -3.84 -13.49
N TYR A 103 8.43 -4.47 -12.44
CA TYR A 103 7.21 -5.26 -12.53
C TYR A 103 5.95 -4.49 -13.01
N PRO A 104 5.77 -3.16 -12.78
CA PRO A 104 4.66 -2.42 -13.37
C PRO A 104 4.74 -2.36 -14.90
N ALA A 105 5.94 -2.14 -15.45
CA ALA A 105 6.17 -2.12 -16.89
C ALA A 105 5.95 -3.52 -17.51
N LYS A 106 6.45 -4.58 -16.86
CA LYS A 106 6.19 -5.97 -17.29
C LYS A 106 4.69 -6.29 -17.26
N LEU A 107 3.94 -5.81 -16.25
CA LEU A 107 2.49 -5.98 -16.19
C LEU A 107 1.77 -5.26 -17.34
N GLN A 108 2.20 -4.03 -17.67
CA GLN A 108 1.67 -3.28 -18.82
C GLN A 108 1.81 -4.08 -20.13
N ASP A 109 2.97 -4.70 -20.34
CA ASP A 109 3.22 -5.55 -21.50
C ASP A 109 2.34 -6.81 -21.51
N ILE A 110 2.20 -7.48 -20.36
CA ILE A 110 1.35 -8.68 -20.24
C ILE A 110 -0.11 -8.34 -20.58
N LEU A 111 -0.65 -7.25 -20.03
CA LEU A 111 -2.03 -6.84 -20.30
C LEU A 111 -2.25 -6.57 -21.79
N LYS A 112 -1.36 -5.80 -22.41
CA LYS A 112 -1.42 -5.48 -23.84
C LYS A 112 -1.33 -6.72 -24.71
N ASN A 113 -0.42 -7.64 -24.39
CA ASN A 113 -0.24 -8.90 -25.12
C ASN A 113 -1.46 -9.83 -24.99
N ASN A 114 -2.25 -9.69 -23.93
CA ASN A 114 -3.50 -10.42 -23.72
C ASN A 114 -4.75 -9.65 -24.18
N GLY A 115 -4.58 -8.54 -24.91
CA GLY A 115 -5.67 -7.81 -25.56
C GLY A 115 -6.41 -6.82 -24.66
N TYR A 116 -5.82 -6.45 -23.53
CA TYR A 116 -6.37 -5.43 -22.62
C TYR A 116 -5.71 -4.07 -22.84
N ASP A 117 -6.49 -2.99 -22.72
CA ASP A 117 -6.06 -1.59 -22.94
C ASP A 117 -6.01 -0.78 -21.63
N TYR A 118 -5.71 -1.43 -20.50
CA TYR A 118 -5.51 -0.73 -19.24
C TYR A 118 -4.16 0.03 -19.25
N LYS A 119 -4.18 1.30 -18.86
CA LYS A 119 -2.97 2.01 -18.43
C LYS A 119 -2.54 1.48 -17.07
N VAL A 120 -1.28 1.07 -16.94
CA VAL A 120 -0.64 0.76 -15.66
C VAL A 120 0.13 2.00 -15.22
N GLU A 121 -0.31 2.63 -14.12
CA GLU A 121 0.40 3.75 -13.50
C GLU A 121 1.35 3.22 -12.44
N ASP A 122 2.64 3.52 -12.61
CA ASP A 122 3.68 3.18 -11.66
C ASP A 122 3.80 4.27 -10.59
N ASN A 123 3.22 4.02 -9.42
CA ASN A 123 3.34 4.85 -8.23
C ASN A 123 4.25 4.20 -7.16
N THR A 124 5.11 3.28 -7.57
CA THR A 124 6.08 2.65 -6.68
C THR A 124 7.22 3.60 -6.34
N TRP A 125 7.89 3.34 -5.21
CA TRP A 125 9.07 4.09 -4.82
C TRP A 125 10.04 3.19 -4.07
N ASN A 126 11.30 3.16 -4.52
CA ASN A 126 12.33 2.29 -3.96
C ASN A 126 12.47 2.49 -2.44
N MET A 127 12.40 1.37 -1.69
CA MET A 127 12.46 1.32 -0.23
C MET A 127 11.37 2.17 0.46
N SER A 128 10.23 2.39 -0.18
CA SER A 128 9.18 3.23 0.40
C SER A 128 8.46 2.54 1.56
N GLY A 129 8.56 3.12 2.76
CA GLY A 129 7.81 2.67 3.93
C GLY A 129 6.30 2.87 3.76
N SER A 130 5.49 2.16 4.55
CA SER A 130 4.03 2.23 4.48
C SER A 130 3.49 3.64 4.74
N LEU A 131 4.07 4.40 5.68
CA LEU A 131 3.67 5.79 5.96
C LEU A 131 3.95 6.72 4.77
N SER A 132 5.04 6.47 4.03
CA SER A 132 5.33 7.20 2.79
C SER A 132 4.31 6.86 1.70
N GLN A 133 3.96 5.58 1.55
CA GLN A 133 2.94 5.16 0.59
C GLN A 133 1.55 5.71 0.93
N MET A 134 1.21 5.82 2.22
CA MET A 134 0.01 6.54 2.66
C MET A 134 0.02 7.99 2.20
N ALA A 135 1.13 8.70 2.41
CA ALA A 135 1.26 10.11 1.99
C ALA A 135 1.16 10.27 0.46
N LEU A 136 1.79 9.38 -0.31
CA LEU A 136 1.75 9.37 -1.78
C LEU A 136 0.37 8.97 -2.33
N ALA A 137 -0.37 8.15 -1.59
CA ALA A 137 -1.77 7.85 -1.87
C ALA A 137 -2.71 8.98 -1.40
N GLY A 138 -2.22 10.07 -0.81
CA GLY A 138 -3.09 11.16 -0.37
C GLY A 138 -3.96 10.82 0.84
N VAL A 139 -3.55 9.85 1.66
CA VAL A 139 -4.12 9.68 3.01
C VAL A 139 -3.90 10.98 3.79
N SER A 140 -4.88 11.36 4.61
CA SER A 140 -4.86 12.63 5.33
C SER A 140 -3.63 12.76 6.23
N ASN A 141 -3.07 13.98 6.33
CA ASN A 141 -1.96 14.23 7.25
C ASN A 141 -2.36 13.96 8.70
N GLU A 142 -3.62 14.17 9.06
CA GLU A 142 -4.13 13.83 10.40
C GLU A 142 -3.99 12.33 10.70
N ASP A 143 -4.47 11.46 9.79
CA ASP A 143 -4.33 10.00 9.94
C ASP A 143 -2.87 9.57 10.05
N ILE A 144 -1.99 10.12 9.20
CA ILE A 144 -0.55 9.82 9.23
C ILE A 144 0.08 10.27 10.56
N GLN A 145 -0.26 11.45 11.06
CA GLN A 145 0.25 11.95 12.35
C GLN A 145 -0.26 11.14 13.54
N ASN A 146 -1.45 10.53 13.45
CA ASN A 146 -1.96 9.64 14.49
C ASN A 146 -1.09 8.38 14.63
N PHE A 147 -0.68 7.76 13.53
CA PHE A 147 0.28 6.63 13.57
C PHE A 147 1.61 7.07 14.20
N ILE A 148 2.21 8.16 13.70
CA ILE A 148 3.49 8.69 14.20
C ILE A 148 3.43 8.97 15.70
N SER A 149 2.34 9.59 16.18
CA SER A 149 2.16 9.88 17.60
C SER A 149 2.04 8.60 18.42
N GLY A 150 1.29 7.60 17.93
CA GLY A 150 1.19 6.29 18.56
C GLY A 150 2.54 5.57 18.67
N HIS A 151 3.39 5.65 17.65
CA HIS A 151 4.75 5.10 17.69
C HIS A 151 5.61 5.83 18.73
N ALA A 152 5.53 7.16 18.78
CA ALA A 152 6.27 7.98 19.74
C ALA A 152 5.88 7.64 21.19
N ASP A 153 4.59 7.42 21.45
CA ASP A 153 4.08 7.01 22.76
C ASP A 153 4.59 5.63 23.16
N LYS A 154 4.60 4.65 22.23
CA LYS A 154 5.17 3.30 22.44
C LYS A 154 6.67 3.37 22.79
N ILE A 155 7.44 4.17 22.04
CA ILE A 155 8.88 4.38 22.30
C ILE A 155 9.10 5.00 23.70
N ALA A 156 8.34 6.05 24.02
CA ALA A 156 8.45 6.75 25.28
C ALA A 156 8.09 5.86 26.48
N ALA A 157 7.04 5.04 26.35
CA ALA A 157 6.62 4.08 27.38
C ALA A 157 7.69 3.03 27.68
N LEU A 158 8.43 2.60 26.66
CA LEU A 158 9.53 1.65 26.79
C LEU A 158 10.84 2.26 27.34
N GLY A 159 11.01 3.58 27.25
CA GLY A 159 12.25 4.25 27.63
C GLY A 159 13.46 3.87 26.76
N VAL A 160 13.21 3.50 25.50
CA VAL A 160 14.25 3.10 24.53
C VAL A 160 14.53 4.21 23.52
N GLU A 161 15.73 4.24 22.95
CA GLU A 161 16.01 5.10 21.78
C GLU A 161 15.40 4.46 20.52
N GLY A 162 14.59 5.22 19.78
CA GLY A 162 13.91 4.74 18.57
C GLY A 162 13.42 5.88 17.67
N SER A 163 12.90 5.54 16.49
CA SER A 163 12.29 6.47 15.53
C SER A 163 10.80 6.19 15.44
N ALA A 164 9.97 7.23 15.60
CA ALA A 164 8.51 7.15 15.45
C ALA A 164 8.06 7.03 13.99
N THR A 165 8.98 7.23 13.05
CA THR A 165 8.77 6.99 11.63
C THR A 165 9.59 5.80 11.17
N GLU A 166 9.10 5.11 10.15
CA GLU A 166 9.83 4.02 9.49
C GLU A 166 11.16 4.53 8.92
N THR A 167 12.09 3.62 8.66
CA THR A 167 13.46 3.96 8.24
C THR A 167 13.51 4.88 7.03
N THR A 168 12.47 4.83 6.19
CA THR A 168 12.35 5.52 4.91
C THR A 168 11.12 6.43 4.79
N VAL A 169 10.50 6.90 5.89
CA VAL A 169 9.72 8.14 5.80
C VAL A 169 10.71 9.27 5.53
N ARG A 170 11.03 9.46 4.26
CA ARG A 170 12.04 10.42 3.85
C ARG A 170 11.39 11.81 3.93
N ASP A 171 12.14 12.76 4.45
CA ASP A 171 11.75 14.18 4.54
C ASP A 171 11.41 14.81 3.17
N ASP A 172 11.64 14.08 2.08
CA ASP A 172 11.40 14.48 0.70
C ASP A 172 10.13 13.88 0.07
N VAL A 173 9.24 13.24 0.84
CA VAL A 173 8.00 12.62 0.30
C VAL A 173 7.18 13.59 -0.58
N ASP A 174 7.18 14.88 -0.24
CA ASP A 174 6.51 15.92 -1.02
C ASP A 174 7.10 16.09 -2.44
N GLN A 175 8.36 15.71 -2.66
CA GLN A 175 9.01 15.74 -3.98
C GLN A 175 8.54 14.59 -4.88
N TYR A 176 8.02 13.51 -4.30
CA TYR A 176 7.56 12.32 -5.02
C TYR A 176 6.03 12.27 -5.13
N LYS A 177 5.31 13.21 -4.52
CA LYS A 177 3.86 13.35 -4.69
C LYS A 177 3.54 13.68 -6.15
N LYS A 178 2.73 12.82 -6.76
CA LYS A 178 2.12 13.04 -8.08
C LYS A 178 0.68 13.51 -7.92
N ASP A 179 0.14 14.15 -8.95
CA ASP A 179 -1.30 14.37 -9.05
C ASP A 179 -2.01 13.00 -9.07
N ARG A 180 -3.14 12.90 -8.35
CA ARG A 180 -3.93 11.65 -8.23
C ARG A 180 -4.91 11.51 -9.41
N ASP A 181 -4.40 11.19 -10.59
CA ASP A 181 -5.21 10.87 -11.78
C ASP A 181 -5.72 9.41 -11.80
N ASP A 182 -5.25 8.60 -10.84
CA ASP A 182 -5.49 7.17 -10.70
C ASP A 182 -6.64 6.81 -9.74
N LEU A 183 -7.44 7.78 -9.29
CA LEU A 183 -8.49 7.57 -8.28
C LEU A 183 -9.54 6.53 -8.74
N ASN A 184 -9.77 6.38 -10.04
CA ASN A 184 -10.68 5.41 -10.64
C ASN A 184 -9.96 4.20 -11.27
N TYR A 185 -8.74 3.92 -10.82
CA TYR A 185 -7.99 2.73 -11.24
C TYR A 185 -8.24 1.58 -10.25
N ILE A 186 -7.87 0.36 -10.63
CA ILE A 186 -7.78 -0.78 -9.72
C ILE A 186 -6.47 -0.62 -8.93
N PRO A 187 -6.49 -0.40 -7.61
CA PRO A 187 -5.27 -0.37 -6.81
C PRO A 187 -4.66 -1.77 -6.66
N VAL A 188 -3.35 -1.85 -6.88
CA VAL A 188 -2.50 -2.99 -6.52
C VAL A 188 -1.46 -2.44 -5.53
N ILE A 189 -1.55 -2.88 -4.28
CA ILE A 189 -0.75 -2.35 -3.18
C ILE A 189 0.26 -3.41 -2.76
N CYS A 190 1.54 -3.17 -3.06
CA CYS A 190 2.67 -4.03 -2.78
C CYS A 190 3.65 -3.36 -1.78
N ILE A 191 3.16 -2.95 -0.60
CA ILE A 191 4.00 -2.39 0.48
C ILE A 191 4.81 -3.50 1.16
N GLY A 192 4.31 -4.73 1.10
CA GLY A 192 5.07 -5.93 1.40
C GLY A 192 5.36 -6.12 2.89
N TYR A 193 6.23 -7.09 3.16
CA TYR A 193 6.49 -7.61 4.49
C TYR A 193 7.07 -6.57 5.47
N TYR A 194 7.90 -5.65 4.96
CA TYR A 194 8.59 -4.67 5.79
C TYR A 194 7.73 -3.44 6.14
N GLY A 195 6.47 -3.40 5.70
CA GLY A 195 5.53 -2.34 6.04
C GLY A 195 4.95 -2.47 7.45
N GLY A 196 4.37 -1.38 7.94
CA GLY A 196 3.90 -1.28 9.32
C GLY A 196 5.07 -0.96 10.25
N TRP A 197 4.84 -0.09 11.23
CA TRP A 197 5.91 0.33 12.11
C TRP A 197 6.41 -0.85 12.95
N GLY A 198 7.68 -1.18 12.75
CA GLY A 198 8.30 -2.35 13.37
C GLY A 198 7.74 -3.68 12.87
N TYR A 199 7.27 -3.78 11.62
CA TYR A 199 6.74 -5.03 11.06
C TYR A 199 5.44 -5.51 11.74
N ASP A 200 4.68 -4.59 12.35
CA ASP A 200 3.35 -4.88 12.88
C ASP A 200 2.36 -5.05 11.74
N VAL A 201 2.00 -6.31 11.46
CA VAL A 201 1.04 -6.63 10.38
C VAL A 201 -0.36 -6.09 10.64
N SER A 202 -0.77 -5.92 11.90
CA SER A 202 -2.09 -5.34 12.20
C SER A 202 -2.12 -3.87 11.81
N GLU A 203 -1.04 -3.15 12.10
CA GLU A 203 -0.87 -1.76 11.69
C GLU A 203 -0.76 -1.64 10.17
N LEU A 204 0.01 -2.52 9.51
CA LEU A 204 0.10 -2.56 8.05
C LEU A 204 -1.29 -2.72 7.39
N VAL A 205 -2.11 -3.64 7.90
CA VAL A 205 -3.49 -3.83 7.41
C VAL A 205 -4.32 -2.55 7.54
N GLU A 206 -4.18 -1.80 8.64
CA GLU A 206 -4.88 -0.52 8.81
C GLU A 206 -4.39 0.53 7.81
N GLN A 207 -3.09 0.59 7.56
CA GLN A 207 -2.47 1.52 6.60
C GLN A 207 -2.88 1.21 5.16
N GLU A 208 -2.90 -0.07 4.78
CA GLU A 208 -3.39 -0.54 3.47
C GLU A 208 -4.88 -0.19 3.27
N LYS A 209 -5.73 -0.38 4.29
CA LYS A 209 -7.13 0.06 4.26
C LYS A 209 -7.27 1.57 4.08
N LYS A 210 -6.43 2.36 4.74
CA LYS A 210 -6.42 3.82 4.57
C LYS A 210 -6.02 4.22 3.15
N ILE A 211 -5.06 3.54 2.54
CA ILE A 211 -4.68 3.76 1.13
C ILE A 211 -5.83 3.38 0.20
N LEU A 212 -6.45 2.21 0.37
CA LEU A 212 -7.60 1.76 -0.42
C LEU A 212 -8.75 2.77 -0.37
N ALA A 213 -9.03 3.34 0.80
CA ALA A 213 -10.09 4.33 0.99
C ALA A 213 -9.89 5.63 0.19
N THR A 214 -8.69 5.87 -0.36
CA THR A 214 -8.41 7.01 -1.25
C THR A 214 -8.86 6.79 -2.69
N TYR A 215 -9.15 5.55 -3.08
CA TYR A 215 -9.64 5.20 -4.41
C TYR A 215 -11.18 5.24 -4.46
N THR A 216 -11.71 5.39 -5.67
CA THR A 216 -13.15 5.28 -5.95
C THR A 216 -13.56 3.82 -6.22
N ASN A 217 -12.66 2.99 -6.76
CA ASN A 217 -12.89 1.56 -6.99
C ASN A 217 -12.45 0.71 -5.80
N GLN A 218 -13.09 0.89 -4.65
CA GLN A 218 -12.70 0.19 -3.41
C GLN A 218 -13.07 -1.30 -3.40
N ASP A 219 -13.96 -1.72 -4.31
CA ASP A 219 -14.41 -3.11 -4.42
C ASP A 219 -13.50 -3.96 -5.33
N LYS A 220 -12.59 -3.33 -6.09
CA LYS A 220 -11.62 -4.02 -6.96
C LYS A 220 -10.21 -3.61 -6.58
N TYR A 221 -9.48 -4.51 -5.95
CA TYR A 221 -8.11 -4.25 -5.52
C TYR A 221 -7.32 -5.55 -5.34
N ILE A 222 -6.00 -5.40 -5.28
CA ILE A 222 -5.07 -6.48 -4.91
C ILE A 222 -4.15 -5.98 -3.81
N ILE A 223 -3.93 -6.81 -2.78
CA ILE A 223 -2.87 -6.63 -1.79
C ILE A 223 -1.77 -7.66 -2.05
N CYS A 224 -0.56 -7.20 -2.37
CA CYS A 224 0.61 -8.05 -2.57
C CYS A 224 1.35 -8.20 -1.24
N GLY A 225 1.37 -9.42 -0.73
CA GLY A 225 2.03 -9.78 0.52
C GLY A 225 3.48 -10.20 0.35
N PHE A 226 3.85 -11.18 1.16
CA PHE A 226 5.22 -11.67 1.32
C PHE A 226 5.84 -12.13 -0.01
N TYR A 227 7.10 -11.74 -0.26
CA TYR A 227 7.92 -12.21 -1.38
C TYR A 227 9.13 -12.99 -0.84
N PRO A 228 9.78 -13.86 -1.63
CA PRO A 228 10.94 -14.62 -1.18
C PRO A 228 12.11 -13.68 -0.92
N ASP A 229 12.54 -13.61 0.34
CA ASP A 229 13.77 -12.95 0.75
C ASP A 229 14.57 -13.89 1.64
N SER A 230 15.68 -14.41 1.10
CA SER A 230 16.58 -15.33 1.81
C SER A 230 17.24 -14.72 3.06
N SER A 231 17.15 -13.40 3.25
CA SER A 231 17.63 -12.70 4.45
C SER A 231 16.64 -12.72 5.62
N VAL A 232 15.42 -13.21 5.40
CA VAL A 232 14.37 -13.35 6.41
C VAL A 232 14.56 -14.66 7.18
N VAL A 233 15.28 -14.61 8.30
CA VAL A 233 15.67 -15.81 9.08
C VAL A 233 14.77 -16.10 10.30
N SER A 234 13.88 -15.18 10.71
CA SER A 234 13.20 -15.30 12.02
C SER A 234 11.78 -14.75 12.10
N ILE A 235 11.07 -14.72 10.98
CA ILE A 235 9.76 -14.07 10.91
C ILE A 235 8.66 -15.14 10.92
N ASN A 236 7.63 -14.90 11.74
CA ASN A 236 6.42 -15.70 11.69
C ASN A 236 5.59 -15.31 10.46
N THR A 237 5.93 -15.89 9.31
CA THR A 237 5.24 -15.64 8.04
C THR A 237 3.78 -16.08 8.09
N ASP A 238 3.44 -17.07 8.94
CA ASP A 238 2.07 -17.56 9.07
C ASP A 238 1.16 -16.51 9.73
N ASP A 239 1.62 -15.83 10.78
CA ASP A 239 0.85 -14.76 11.43
C ASP A 239 0.61 -13.60 10.46
N TYR A 240 1.64 -13.25 9.67
CA TYR A 240 1.53 -12.22 8.64
C TYR A 240 0.48 -12.60 7.58
N ASP A 241 0.61 -13.80 7.01
CA ASP A 241 -0.28 -14.29 5.95
C ASP A 241 -1.72 -14.41 6.45
N ASN A 242 -1.92 -14.93 7.67
CA ASN A 242 -3.23 -15.07 8.28
C ASN A 242 -3.90 -13.70 8.54
N ALA A 243 -3.15 -12.70 8.99
CA ALA A 243 -3.69 -11.36 9.20
C ALA A 243 -4.14 -10.73 7.88
N GLN A 244 -3.31 -10.85 6.83
CA GLN A 244 -3.61 -10.35 5.49
C GLN A 244 -4.81 -11.07 4.85
N ILE A 245 -4.86 -12.41 4.92
CA ILE A 245 -6.00 -13.22 4.47
C ILE A 245 -7.27 -12.84 5.23
N SER A 246 -7.19 -12.67 6.56
CA SER A 246 -8.34 -12.28 7.37
C SER A 246 -8.87 -10.90 7.02
N ALA A 247 -8.00 -9.99 6.57
CA ALA A 247 -8.37 -8.61 6.25
C ALA A 247 -8.91 -8.45 4.83
N PHE A 248 -8.33 -9.15 3.86
CA PHE A 248 -8.54 -8.89 2.43
C PHE A 248 -9.04 -10.11 1.65
N GLY A 249 -9.04 -11.30 2.25
CA GLY A 249 -9.58 -12.52 1.65
C GLY A 249 -9.01 -12.80 0.26
N ASP A 250 -9.90 -12.98 -0.71
CA ASP A 250 -9.52 -13.30 -2.10
C ASP A 250 -8.76 -12.16 -2.80
N HIS A 251 -8.71 -10.94 -2.26
CA HIS A 251 -7.93 -9.84 -2.85
C HIS A 251 -6.43 -9.91 -2.51
N TYR A 252 -6.07 -10.70 -1.51
CA TYR A 252 -4.69 -10.88 -1.10
C TYR A 252 -3.96 -11.93 -1.95
N ILE A 253 -2.68 -11.68 -2.24
CA ILE A 253 -1.77 -12.63 -2.88
C ILE A 253 -0.44 -12.69 -2.13
N ASN A 254 -0.07 -13.89 -1.68
CA ASN A 254 1.25 -14.17 -1.13
C ASN A 254 2.22 -14.45 -2.30
N LEU A 255 3.03 -13.44 -2.65
CA LEU A 255 3.93 -13.51 -3.81
C LEU A 255 4.96 -14.64 -3.68
N SER A 256 5.37 -15.04 -2.48
CA SER A 256 6.34 -16.12 -2.27
C SER A 256 5.88 -17.50 -2.75
N LEU A 257 4.57 -17.67 -2.98
CA LEU A 257 4.01 -18.89 -3.58
C LEU A 257 4.00 -18.87 -5.11
N HIS A 258 4.37 -17.73 -5.71
CA HIS A 258 4.25 -17.49 -7.16
C HIS A 258 5.56 -17.05 -7.81
N ILE A 259 6.55 -16.66 -7.02
CA ILE A 259 7.84 -16.20 -7.53
C ILE A 259 8.94 -17.01 -6.83
N ASP A 260 9.88 -17.50 -7.63
CA ASP A 260 11.02 -18.32 -7.19
C ASP A 260 12.35 -17.55 -7.28
N GLU A 261 12.34 -16.40 -7.97
CA GLU A 261 13.48 -15.52 -8.16
C GLU A 261 13.43 -14.33 -7.19
N ALA A 262 14.58 -13.69 -6.98
CA ALA A 262 14.64 -12.51 -6.11
C ALA A 262 13.78 -11.38 -6.68
N ALA A 263 12.97 -10.72 -5.84
CA ALA A 263 12.03 -9.69 -6.26
C ALA A 263 12.68 -8.49 -6.98
N TYR A 264 13.98 -8.25 -6.74
CA TYR A 264 14.77 -7.19 -7.38
C TYR A 264 15.49 -7.62 -8.67
N SER A 265 15.24 -8.84 -9.13
CA SER A 265 15.78 -9.33 -10.41
C SER A 265 14.75 -9.15 -11.52
N GLU A 266 15.21 -9.04 -12.77
CA GLU A 266 14.32 -8.98 -13.92
C GLU A 266 13.36 -10.20 -13.98
N ALA A 267 13.87 -11.40 -13.69
CA ALA A 267 13.05 -12.61 -13.65
C ALA A 267 12.02 -12.58 -12.50
N GLY A 268 12.40 -12.02 -11.35
CA GLY A 268 11.47 -11.77 -10.24
C GLY A 268 10.36 -10.79 -10.62
N HIS A 269 10.69 -9.68 -11.28
CA HIS A 269 9.71 -8.73 -11.79
C HIS A 269 8.75 -9.37 -12.80
N GLU A 270 9.24 -10.23 -13.70
CA GLU A 270 8.40 -10.97 -14.64
C GLU A 270 7.42 -11.91 -13.92
N GLN A 271 7.91 -12.66 -12.92
CA GLN A 271 7.07 -13.57 -12.13
C GLN A 271 6.03 -12.81 -11.30
N MET A 272 6.42 -11.69 -10.67
CA MET A 272 5.51 -10.82 -9.93
C MET A 272 4.41 -10.25 -10.82
N ALA A 273 4.79 -9.69 -11.98
CA ALA A 273 3.83 -9.16 -12.94
C ALA A 273 2.85 -10.23 -13.44
N GLN A 274 3.35 -11.44 -13.69
CA GLN A 274 2.52 -12.58 -14.09
C GLN A 274 1.56 -13.01 -12.97
N ALA A 275 2.00 -13.01 -11.71
CA ALA A 275 1.17 -13.34 -10.56
C ALA A 275 0.04 -12.30 -10.36
N ILE A 276 0.37 -11.01 -10.47
CA ILE A 276 -0.60 -9.91 -10.39
C ILE A 276 -1.61 -10.02 -11.54
N TYR A 277 -1.16 -10.23 -12.78
CA TYR A 277 -2.05 -10.44 -13.92
C TYR A 277 -3.01 -11.60 -13.71
N GLN A 278 -2.50 -12.75 -13.25
CA GLN A 278 -3.34 -13.92 -13.01
C GLN A 278 -4.38 -13.63 -11.94
N LYS A 279 -3.99 -12.93 -10.87
CA LYS A 279 -4.91 -12.54 -9.80
C LYS A 279 -6.01 -11.59 -10.30
N LEU A 280 -5.67 -10.59 -11.11
CA LEU A 280 -6.64 -9.68 -11.74
C LEU A 280 -7.63 -10.46 -12.62
N SER A 281 -7.15 -11.46 -13.36
CA SER A 281 -7.97 -12.33 -14.19
C SER A 281 -8.89 -13.23 -13.37
N ASP A 282 -8.37 -13.87 -12.32
CA ASP A 282 -9.12 -14.81 -11.47
C ASP A 282 -10.26 -14.12 -10.72
N LEU A 283 -10.05 -12.86 -10.31
CA LEU A 283 -11.07 -12.01 -9.68
C LEU A 283 -12.05 -11.39 -10.68
N GLY A 284 -11.82 -11.56 -11.99
CA GLY A 284 -12.67 -11.00 -13.04
C GLY A 284 -12.59 -9.46 -13.12
N TYR A 285 -11.46 -8.86 -12.76
CA TYR A 285 -11.30 -7.40 -12.77
C TYR A 285 -10.93 -6.82 -14.12
N LEU A 286 -10.51 -7.67 -15.06
CA LEU A 286 -10.14 -7.25 -16.39
C LEU A 286 -11.34 -7.36 -17.34
N ASP A 287 -11.78 -6.22 -17.86
CA ASP A 287 -12.73 -6.14 -18.99
C ASP A 287 -11.97 -5.79 -20.28
N ALA A 288 -12.07 -6.67 -21.29
CA ALA A 288 -11.48 -6.46 -22.61
C ALA A 288 -12.14 -5.31 -23.41
N ASN A 289 -13.30 -4.82 -22.97
CA ASN A 289 -13.99 -3.67 -23.56
C ASN A 289 -13.79 -2.37 -22.76
N ALA A 290 -12.97 -2.39 -21.70
CA ALA A 290 -12.56 -1.19 -21.00
C ALA A 290 -11.70 -0.33 -21.93
N THR A 291 -12.33 0.58 -22.67
CA THR A 291 -11.60 1.61 -23.41
C THR A 291 -11.05 2.62 -22.42
N ALA A 292 -9.76 2.97 -22.55
CA ALA A 292 -9.19 4.11 -21.85
C ALA A 292 -10.11 5.34 -22.02
N PRO A 293 -10.32 6.15 -20.95
CA PRO A 293 -11.03 7.42 -21.10
C PRO A 293 -10.36 8.20 -22.23
N ALA A 294 -11.16 8.66 -23.20
CA ALA A 294 -10.63 9.54 -24.25
C ALA A 294 -9.88 10.69 -23.56
N GLU A 295 -8.59 10.86 -23.89
CA GLU A 295 -7.83 12.03 -23.47
C GLU A 295 -8.72 13.25 -23.67
N SER A 296 -9.06 13.95 -22.59
CA SER A 296 -9.87 15.15 -22.71
C SER A 296 -9.09 16.09 -23.62
N ALA A 297 -9.58 16.28 -24.84
CA ALA A 297 -9.03 17.28 -25.74
C ALA A 297 -9.07 18.60 -24.99
N SER A 298 -7.91 19.05 -24.52
CA SER A 298 -7.77 20.37 -23.94
C SER A 298 -8.23 21.34 -25.01
N ASP A 299 -9.27 22.10 -24.71
CA ASP A 299 -9.82 23.15 -25.53
C ASP A 299 -8.76 24.26 -25.68
N THR A 300 -7.84 24.09 -26.62
CA THR A 300 -6.94 25.15 -27.09
C THR A 300 -7.65 25.94 -28.18
N ALA A 301 -8.79 26.55 -27.83
CA ALA A 301 -9.30 27.70 -28.55
C ALA A 301 -8.50 28.94 -28.12
N GLN A 302 -7.34 29.17 -28.74
CA GLN A 302 -6.70 30.48 -28.66
C GLN A 302 -6.10 30.90 -30.02
N GLY A 303 -6.89 31.72 -30.71
CA GLY A 303 -6.46 32.87 -31.50
C GLY A 303 -5.37 32.67 -32.54
N THR A 304 -5.78 32.43 -33.79
CA THR A 304 -5.04 32.92 -34.96
C THR A 304 -4.91 34.44 -34.89
N GLU A 305 -3.71 34.94 -34.60
CA GLU A 305 -3.29 36.26 -35.08
C GLU A 305 -2.20 36.07 -36.15
N GLU A 306 -2.63 36.39 -37.37
CA GLU A 306 -1.88 36.48 -38.61
C GLU A 306 -0.97 37.71 -38.55
N GLN A 307 0.34 37.49 -38.44
CA GLN A 307 1.33 38.56 -38.51
C GLN A 307 1.62 38.86 -39.99
N ALA A 308 0.91 39.85 -40.53
CA ALA A 308 1.22 40.44 -41.83
C ALA A 308 2.28 41.54 -41.68
N ASP A 309 3.41 41.34 -42.37
CA ASP A 309 4.40 42.37 -42.67
C ASP A 309 3.77 43.55 -43.41
N ALA A 310 4.06 44.77 -42.97
CA ALA A 310 4.00 45.96 -43.80
C ALA A 310 5.01 47.01 -43.31
N GLU A 311 6.08 47.18 -44.09
CA GLU A 311 6.88 48.40 -44.17
C GLU A 311 5.98 49.63 -44.37
N ASN A 312 6.23 50.73 -43.65
CA ASN A 312 6.39 52.04 -44.29
C ASN A 312 6.97 53.12 -43.34
N THR A 313 8.17 53.58 -43.70
CA THR A 313 8.61 54.99 -43.83
C THR A 313 8.17 56.08 -42.83
N ASP A 314 9.20 56.66 -42.19
CA ASP A 314 9.63 58.06 -42.34
C ASP A 314 9.05 59.18 -41.44
N ALA A 315 9.98 60.08 -41.12
CA ALA A 315 9.83 61.52 -40.91
C ALA A 315 9.47 62.10 -39.51
N THR A 316 10.55 62.48 -38.81
CA THR A 316 10.88 63.84 -38.30
C THR A 316 10.24 64.46 -37.04
N ALA A 317 11.16 65.12 -36.32
CA ALA A 317 11.07 66.29 -35.42
C ALA A 317 10.43 66.09 -34.03
N ALA A 318 10.98 66.59 -32.93
CA ALA A 318 12.00 67.61 -32.67
C ALA A 318 12.81 67.24 -31.42
#